data_AF-A0A3S9QG82-F1
#
_entry.id   AF-A0A3S9QG82-F1
#
_cell.length_a   1.000
_cell.length_b   1.000
_cell.length_c   1.000
_cell.angle_alpha   90.00
_cell.angle_beta   90.00
_cell.angle_gamma   90.00
#
_symmetry.space_group_name_H-M   'P 1'
#
loop_
_entity.id
_entity.type
_entity.pdbx_description
1 polymer ?
#
loop_
_entity_poly.entity_id
_entity_poly.type
_entity_poly.pdbx_seq_one_letter_code
_entity_poly.pdbx_strand_id
1 'polypeptide(L)'
;MISLLALTLVIGVLVDDAIVEIENIVRHLNMGKSPMQAAIEAADEIGLAVVATTFTLIAVFLPTAFMSGVVGQFFSQFGWTAVIAIFISLLVARLLTPMMAAYILRPSIYTQKPAGKLMTAYLQMVAWTLKHRTMTVAFASGFFIASLMLASFLPSAFIPPDEMNQTQVSIELTPDATFDDTLRIAQMAVNKVKVVKGVESVLLTVGSSHSSGDPSSMRSASVNTAKLDVKLAERTMRATKIQI
;
A
#
# COMPACT_ATOMS: atom_id res chain seq x y z
N MET A 1 5.84 -9.03 -2.53
CA MET A 1 4.51 -8.48 -2.16
C MET A 1 4.49 -6.97 -2.19
N ILE A 2 5.50 -6.28 -1.63
CA ILE A 2 5.47 -4.82 -1.52
C ILE A 2 5.58 -4.09 -2.88
N SER A 3 6.25 -4.67 -3.87
CA SER A 3 6.22 -4.15 -5.25
C SER A 3 4.82 -4.21 -5.89
N LEU A 4 3.97 -5.17 -5.53
CA LEU A 4 2.58 -5.23 -5.98
C LEU A 4 1.76 -4.12 -5.33
N LEU A 5 2.00 -3.80 -4.05
CA LEU A 5 1.39 -2.64 -3.39
C LEU A 5 1.78 -1.33 -4.08
N ALA A 6 3.06 -1.19 -4.47
CA ALA A 6 3.52 -0.04 -5.26
C ALA A 6 2.77 0.06 -6.60
N LEU A 7 2.64 -1.06 -7.32
CA LEU A 7 1.87 -1.09 -8.58
C LEU A 7 0.41 -0.71 -8.38
N THR A 8 -0.26 -1.21 -7.34
CA THR A 8 -1.65 -0.85 -7.03
C THR A 8 -1.81 0.64 -6.77
N LEU A 9 -0.88 1.25 -6.03
CA LEU A 9 -0.86 2.69 -5.81
C LEU A 9 -0.68 3.47 -7.12
N VAL A 10 0.30 3.07 -7.94
CA VAL A 10 0.66 3.78 -9.15
C VAL A 10 -0.43 3.70 -10.21
N ILE A 11 -1.21 2.62 -10.27
CA ILE A 11 -2.36 2.54 -11.18
C ILE A 11 -3.32 3.70 -10.95
N GLY A 12 -3.58 4.08 -9.69
CA GLY A 12 -4.44 5.21 -9.36
C GLY A 12 -3.88 6.53 -9.90
N VAL A 13 -2.59 6.79 -9.65
CA VAL A 13 -1.90 8.01 -10.13
C VAL A 13 -1.87 8.06 -11.66
N LEU A 14 -1.62 6.93 -12.31
CA LEU A 14 -1.55 6.85 -13.77
C LEU A 14 -2.87 7.16 -14.45
N VAL A 15 -3.95 6.64 -13.88
CA VAL A 15 -5.29 6.85 -14.42
C VAL A 15 -5.74 8.30 -14.18
N ASP A 16 -5.35 8.91 -13.06
CA ASP A 16 -5.66 10.31 -12.76
C ASP A 16 -5.09 11.27 -13.81
N ASP A 17 -3.77 11.20 -14.08
CA ASP A 17 -3.10 12.06 -15.07
C ASP A 17 -3.74 11.91 -16.47
N ALA A 18 -4.02 10.68 -16.89
CA ALA A 18 -4.60 10.41 -18.20
C ALA A 18 -6.07 10.89 -18.30
N ILE A 19 -6.86 10.74 -17.24
CA ILE A 19 -8.25 11.23 -17.21
C ILE A 19 -8.28 12.75 -17.31
N VAL A 20 -7.46 13.45 -16.51
CA VAL A 20 -7.42 14.92 -16.51
C VAL A 20 -7.07 15.46 -17.89
N GLU A 21 -6.08 14.85 -18.57
CA GLU A 21 -5.69 15.22 -19.93
C GLU A 21 -6.83 14.97 -20.93
N ILE A 22 -7.46 13.79 -20.92
CA ILE A 22 -8.57 13.45 -21.82
C ILE A 22 -9.77 14.36 -21.58
N GLU A 23 -10.14 14.64 -20.33
CA GLU A 23 -11.25 15.55 -20.01
C GLU A 23 -10.98 16.96 -20.55
N ASN A 24 -9.74 17.45 -20.46
CA ASN A 24 -9.41 18.75 -21.03
C ASN A 24 -9.48 18.73 -22.57
N ILE A 25 -9.00 17.67 -23.23
CA ILE A 25 -9.12 17.51 -24.69
C ILE A 25 -10.59 17.46 -25.12
N VAL A 26 -11.42 16.69 -24.41
CA VAL A 26 -12.87 16.60 -24.65
C VAL A 26 -13.53 17.96 -24.45
N ARG A 27 -13.11 18.74 -23.45
CA ARG A 27 -13.60 20.10 -23.24
C ARG A 27 -13.29 21.00 -24.44
N HIS A 28 -12.07 20.96 -24.98
CA HIS A 28 -11.69 21.71 -26.19
C HIS A 28 -12.43 21.23 -27.45
N LEU A 29 -12.64 19.92 -27.59
CA LEU A 29 -13.47 19.34 -28.66
C LEU A 29 -14.91 19.86 -28.61
N ASN A 30 -15.49 19.95 -27.40
CA ASN A 30 -16.85 20.45 -27.20
C ASN A 30 -16.98 21.97 -27.48
N MET A 31 -15.87 22.70 -27.52
CA MET A 31 -15.83 24.09 -27.99
C MET A 31 -15.83 24.22 -29.53
N GLY A 32 -15.87 23.09 -30.26
CA GLY A 32 -15.93 23.05 -31.73
C GLY A 32 -14.56 22.96 -32.42
N LYS A 33 -13.48 22.70 -31.69
CA LYS A 33 -12.13 22.55 -32.26
C LYS A 33 -11.96 21.19 -32.93
N SER A 34 -11.07 21.09 -33.92
CA SER A 34 -10.72 19.81 -34.53
C SER A 34 -9.97 18.91 -33.52
N PRO A 35 -10.04 17.57 -33.61
CA PRO A 35 -9.37 16.67 -32.66
C PRO A 35 -7.88 16.93 -32.48
N MET A 36 -7.17 17.23 -33.56
CA MET A 36 -5.74 17.56 -33.52
C MET A 36 -5.50 18.88 -32.78
N GLN A 37 -6.26 19.92 -33.10
CA GLN A 37 -6.10 21.22 -32.45
C GLN A 37 -6.51 21.18 -30.97
N ALA A 38 -7.59 20.45 -30.66
CA ALA A 38 -8.04 20.26 -29.29
C ALA A 38 -6.99 19.54 -28.45
N ALA A 39 -6.34 18.49 -29.00
CA ALA A 39 -5.27 17.77 -28.31
C ALA A 39 -4.05 18.66 -28.01
N ILE A 40 -3.60 19.46 -28.98
CA ILE A 40 -2.43 20.34 -28.80
C ILE A 40 -2.72 21.43 -27.76
N GLU A 41 -3.83 22.17 -27.93
CA GLU A 41 -4.13 23.29 -27.04
C GLU A 41 -4.47 22.83 -25.62
N ALA A 42 -5.20 21.73 -25.46
CA ALA A 42 -5.51 21.18 -24.14
C ALA A 42 -4.24 20.70 -23.44
N ALA A 43 -3.30 20.09 -24.17
CA ALA A 43 -2.03 19.65 -23.62
C ALA A 43 -1.16 20.83 -23.18
N ASP A 44 -1.14 21.93 -23.93
CA ASP A 44 -0.37 23.12 -23.56
C ASP A 44 -0.95 23.86 -22.36
N GLU A 45 -2.28 23.88 -22.22
CA GLU A 45 -2.96 24.61 -21.14
C GLU A 45 -2.63 24.08 -19.73
N ILE A 46 -2.63 22.75 -19.56
CA ILE A 46 -2.45 22.12 -18.24
C ILE A 46 -1.09 21.44 -18.07
N GLY A 47 -0.28 21.39 -19.13
CA GLY A 47 0.93 20.56 -19.17
C GLY A 47 1.93 20.86 -18.05
N LEU A 48 2.19 22.14 -17.77
CA LEU A 48 3.10 22.52 -16.68
C LEU A 48 2.54 22.11 -15.31
N ALA A 49 1.23 22.24 -15.10
CA ALA A 49 0.59 21.90 -13.83
C ALA A 49 0.68 20.40 -13.54
N VAL A 50 0.37 19.55 -14.53
CA VAL A 50 0.45 18.09 -14.40
C VAL A 50 1.89 17.64 -14.13
N VAL A 51 2.86 18.17 -14.88
CA VAL A 51 4.28 17.87 -14.64
C VAL A 51 4.67 18.24 -13.20
N ALA A 52 4.28 19.42 -12.73
CA ALA A 52 4.60 19.87 -11.37
C ALA A 52 3.96 18.98 -10.28
N THR A 53 2.72 18.54 -10.46
CA THR A 53 2.06 17.63 -9.51
C THR A 53 2.71 16.25 -9.50
N THR A 54 3.07 15.70 -10.66
CA THR A 54 3.81 14.43 -10.75
C THR A 54 5.19 14.54 -10.08
N PHE A 55 5.95 15.61 -10.32
CA PHE A 55 7.24 15.81 -9.66
C PHE A 55 7.09 16.00 -8.14
N THR A 56 5.97 16.58 -7.68
CA THR A 56 5.66 16.65 -6.25
C THR A 56 5.42 15.26 -5.65
N LEU A 57 4.69 14.39 -6.36
CA LEU A 57 4.53 12.99 -5.97
C LEU A 57 5.89 12.26 -5.92
N ILE A 58 6.73 12.44 -6.94
CA ILE A 58 8.09 11.89 -6.95
C ILE A 58 8.88 12.39 -5.74
N ALA A 59 8.83 13.68 -5.42
CA ALA A 59 9.53 14.26 -4.27
C ALA A 59 9.07 13.68 -2.92
N VAL A 60 7.79 13.28 -2.82
CA VAL A 60 7.24 12.61 -1.62
C VAL A 60 7.70 11.15 -1.52
N PHE A 61 7.77 10.41 -2.63
CA PHE A 61 8.12 8.98 -2.61
C PHE A 61 9.62 8.68 -2.72
N LEU A 62 10.39 9.54 -3.37
CA LEU A 62 11.83 9.34 -3.59
C LEU A 62 12.64 9.13 -2.30
N PRO A 63 12.38 9.83 -1.18
CA PRO A 63 13.10 9.58 0.08
C PRO A 63 12.92 8.14 0.59
N THR A 64 11.78 7.51 0.32
CA THR A 64 11.51 6.13 0.74
C THR A 64 12.41 5.11 0.04
N ALA A 65 12.88 5.44 -1.17
CA ALA A 65 13.82 4.63 -1.94
C ALA A 65 15.22 4.54 -1.27
N PHE A 66 15.57 5.55 -0.47
CA PHE A 66 16.86 5.69 0.21
C PHE A 66 16.83 5.34 1.70
N MET A 67 15.70 4.83 2.21
CA MET A 67 15.61 4.38 3.60
C MET A 67 16.56 3.19 3.85
N SER A 68 17.27 3.22 4.97
CA SER A 68 18.20 2.16 5.39
C SER A 68 17.60 1.26 6.47
N GLY A 69 18.31 0.18 6.82
CA GLY A 69 17.88 -0.80 7.82
C GLY A 69 16.86 -1.81 7.29
N VAL A 70 16.27 -2.59 8.20
CA VAL A 70 15.30 -3.65 7.87
C VAL A 70 14.07 -3.05 7.18
N VAL A 71 13.57 -1.92 7.68
CA VAL A 71 12.48 -1.16 7.04
C VAL A 71 12.88 -0.71 5.64
N GLY A 72 14.11 -0.23 5.47
CA GLY A 72 14.66 0.18 4.18
C GLY A 72 14.66 -0.91 3.11
N GLN A 73 14.91 -2.18 3.47
CA GLN A 73 14.88 -3.28 2.49
C GLN A 73 13.49 -3.46 1.85
N PHE A 74 12.44 -3.22 2.62
CA PHE A 74 11.05 -3.31 2.17
C PHE A 74 10.61 -2.05 1.42
N PHE A 75 10.93 -0.87 1.93
CA PHE A 75 10.51 0.41 1.37
C PHE A 75 11.38 0.89 0.20
N SER A 76 12.62 0.43 0.07
CA SER A 76 13.49 0.80 -1.05
C SER A 76 12.96 0.25 -2.37
N GLN A 77 12.55 -1.02 -2.39
CA GLN A 77 11.92 -1.64 -3.56
C GLN A 77 10.60 -0.95 -3.93
N PHE A 78 9.81 -0.59 -2.91
CA PHE A 78 8.58 0.17 -3.07
C PHE A 78 8.84 1.55 -3.70
N GLY A 79 9.76 2.32 -3.11
CA GLY A 79 10.08 3.68 -3.52
C GLY A 79 10.60 3.75 -4.95
N TRP A 80 11.56 2.89 -5.31
CA TRP A 80 12.06 2.82 -6.69
C TRP A 80 10.98 2.45 -7.70
N THR A 81 10.16 1.45 -7.37
CA THR A 81 9.05 1.02 -8.24
C THR A 81 8.05 2.15 -8.45
N ALA A 82 7.66 2.84 -7.37
CA ALA A 82 6.70 3.93 -7.40
C ALA A 82 7.23 5.13 -8.21
N VAL A 83 8.46 5.60 -7.93
CA VAL A 83 9.05 6.77 -8.60
C VAL A 83 9.21 6.53 -10.10
N ILE A 84 9.76 5.38 -10.49
CA ILE A 84 9.96 5.05 -11.92
C ILE A 84 8.61 4.94 -12.61
N ALA A 85 7.63 4.26 -12.01
CA ALA A 85 6.34 4.05 -12.64
C ALA A 85 5.52 5.37 -12.74
N ILE A 86 5.60 6.26 -11.73
CA ILE A 86 5.01 7.61 -11.79
C ILE A 86 5.67 8.45 -12.89
N PHE A 87 7.00 8.39 -13.02
CA PHE A 87 7.72 9.11 -14.06
C PHE A 87 7.35 8.61 -15.48
N ILE A 88 7.31 7.29 -15.68
CA ILE A 88 6.88 6.70 -16.94
C ILE A 88 5.41 7.03 -17.23
N SER A 89 4.55 7.06 -16.20
CA SER A 89 3.16 7.48 -16.33
C SER A 89 3.04 8.89 -16.89
N LEU A 90 3.81 9.85 -16.37
CA LEU A 90 3.83 11.21 -16.90
C LEU A 90 4.22 11.25 -18.38
N LEU A 91 5.23 10.47 -18.78
CA LEU A 91 5.62 10.38 -20.19
C LEU A 91 4.48 9.82 -21.06
N VAL A 92 3.78 8.78 -20.59
CA VAL A 92 2.63 8.20 -21.31
C VAL A 92 1.49 9.22 -21.40
N ALA A 93 1.13 9.85 -20.27
CA ALA A 93 0.06 10.85 -20.19
C ALA A 93 0.33 12.06 -21.09
N ARG A 94 1.59 12.48 -21.26
CA ARG A 94 1.95 13.67 -22.04
C ARG A 94 2.27 13.40 -23.51
N LEU A 95 2.86 12.26 -23.83
CA LEU A 95 3.28 11.96 -25.20
C LEU A 95 2.25 11.12 -25.93
N LEU A 96 1.77 10.07 -25.27
CA LEU A 96 0.99 9.02 -25.91
C LEU A 96 -0.51 9.32 -25.86
N THR A 97 -1.01 9.78 -24.71
CA THR A 97 -2.44 10.08 -24.53
C THR A 97 -2.96 11.17 -25.49
N PRO A 98 -2.31 12.34 -25.65
CA PRO A 98 -2.82 13.39 -26.55
C PRO A 98 -2.73 12.95 -28.01
N MET A 99 -1.67 12.23 -28.39
CA MET A 99 -1.51 11.66 -29.73
C MET A 99 -2.63 10.67 -30.05
N MET A 100 -2.89 9.71 -29.15
CA MET A 100 -4.00 8.77 -29.32
C MET A 100 -5.36 9.49 -29.35
N ALA A 101 -5.57 10.49 -28.49
CA ALA A 101 -6.81 11.25 -28.46
C ALA A 101 -7.06 11.98 -29.80
N ALA A 102 -6.04 12.57 -30.41
CA ALA A 102 -6.16 13.24 -31.71
C ALA A 102 -6.63 12.32 -32.85
N TYR A 103 -6.31 11.02 -32.81
CA TYR A 103 -6.71 10.05 -33.84
C TYR A 103 -7.96 9.23 -33.49
N ILE A 104 -8.21 8.98 -32.21
CA ILE A 104 -9.28 8.08 -31.75
C ILE A 104 -10.56 8.86 -31.39
N LEU A 105 -10.45 10.05 -30.79
CA LEU A 105 -11.64 10.81 -30.39
C LEU A 105 -12.38 11.36 -31.61
N ARG A 106 -13.69 11.15 -31.62
CA ARG A 106 -14.58 11.71 -32.62
C ARG A 106 -15.24 12.97 -32.07
N PRO A 107 -15.40 14.03 -32.89
CA PRO A 107 -16.19 15.19 -32.51
C PRO A 107 -17.61 14.72 -32.15
N SER A 108 -18.07 15.05 -30.94
CA SER A 108 -19.46 14.84 -30.54
C SER A 108 -20.15 16.20 -30.43
N ILE A 109 -21.40 16.31 -30.90
CA ILE A 109 -22.20 17.50 -30.71
C ILE A 109 -22.60 17.53 -29.22
N TYR A 110 -21.85 18.28 -28.42
CA TYR A 110 -22.12 18.41 -27.00
C TYR A 110 -23.35 19.28 -26.79
N THR A 111 -24.49 18.66 -26.53
CA THR A 111 -25.68 19.36 -26.05
C THR A 111 -25.48 19.61 -24.56
N GLN A 112 -25.41 20.87 -24.13
CA GLN A 112 -25.33 21.20 -22.70
C GLN A 112 -26.52 20.57 -21.96
N LYS A 113 -26.28 19.49 -21.23
CA LYS A 113 -27.30 18.92 -20.35
C LYS A 113 -27.50 19.89 -19.18
N PRO A 114 -28.75 20.18 -18.76
CA PRO A 114 -29.00 21.03 -17.61
C PRO A 114 -28.28 20.47 -16.38
N ALA A 115 -27.73 21.38 -15.56
CA ALA A 115 -26.99 21.02 -14.36
C ALA A 115 -27.82 20.07 -13.49
N GLY A 116 -27.29 18.87 -13.23
CA GLY A 116 -27.95 17.91 -12.36
C GLY A 116 -28.18 18.48 -10.96
N LYS A 117 -29.09 17.87 -10.20
CA LYS A 117 -29.36 18.28 -8.80
C LYS A 117 -28.08 18.31 -7.95
N LEU A 118 -27.15 17.39 -8.19
CA LEU A 118 -25.83 17.34 -7.53
C LEU A 118 -24.97 18.56 -7.86
N MET A 119 -24.89 18.96 -9.13
CA MET A 119 -24.13 20.15 -9.55
C MET A 119 -24.72 21.42 -8.92
N THR A 120 -26.05 21.52 -8.86
CA THR A 120 -26.72 22.67 -8.24
C THR A 120 -26.45 22.73 -6.73
N ALA A 121 -26.52 21.58 -6.04
CA ALA A 121 -26.17 21.50 -4.62
C ALA A 121 -24.70 21.84 -4.36
N TYR A 122 -23.78 21.37 -5.21
CA TYR A 122 -22.36 21.71 -5.14
C TYR A 122 -22.13 23.23 -5.28
N LEU A 123 -22.75 23.86 -6.29
CA LEU A 123 -22.63 25.30 -6.50
C LEU A 123 -23.21 26.11 -5.33
N GLN A 124 -24.30 25.66 -4.72
CA GLN A 124 -24.86 26.28 -3.51
C GLN A 124 -23.89 26.19 -2.32
N MET A 125 -23.25 25.04 -2.11
CA MET A 125 -22.24 24.87 -1.06
C MET A 125 -21.02 25.77 -1.32
N VAL A 126 -20.53 25.84 -2.55
CA VAL A 126 -19.40 26.71 -2.92
C VAL A 126 -19.74 28.19 -2.72
N ALA A 127 -20.93 28.62 -3.13
CA ALA A 127 -21.38 29.99 -2.90
C ALA A 127 -21.44 30.33 -1.39
N TRP A 128 -21.89 29.37 -0.57
CA TRP A 128 -21.93 29.53 0.88
C TRP A 128 -20.53 29.61 1.51
N THR A 129 -19.59 28.76 1.09
CA THR A 129 -18.21 28.75 1.62
C THR A 129 -17.45 30.02 1.25
N LEU A 130 -17.68 30.57 0.04
CA LEU A 130 -17.11 31.84 -0.40
C LEU A 130 -17.69 33.03 0.37
N LYS A 131 -19.01 33.02 0.67
CA LYS A 131 -19.66 34.08 1.44
C LYS A 131 -19.16 34.15 2.89
N HIS A 132 -18.85 33.01 3.50
CA HIS A 132 -18.42 32.91 4.91
C HIS A 132 -16.96 32.48 5.06
N ARG A 133 -16.04 33.11 4.30
CA ARG A 133 -14.61 32.75 4.24
C ARG A 133 -13.95 32.55 5.61
N THR A 134 -14.18 33.44 6.57
CA THR A 134 -13.57 33.34 7.91
C THR A 134 -14.06 32.12 8.68
N MET A 135 -15.36 31.82 8.59
CA MET A 135 -15.95 30.63 9.19
C MET A 135 -15.43 29.35 8.53
N THR A 136 -15.33 29.34 7.20
CA THR A 136 -14.76 28.22 6.44
C THR A 136 -13.32 27.92 6.87
N VAL A 137 -12.48 28.96 7.02
CA VAL A 137 -11.09 28.81 7.50
C VAL A 137 -11.08 28.31 8.95
N ALA A 138 -11.92 28.85 9.83
CA ALA A 138 -12.01 28.41 11.22
C ALA A 138 -12.41 26.94 11.34
N PHE A 139 -13.40 26.49 10.56
CA PHE A 139 -13.80 25.08 10.51
C PHE A 139 -12.68 24.19 9.96
N ALA A 140 -12.01 24.60 8.88
CA ALA A 140 -10.89 23.84 8.31
C ALA A 140 -9.73 23.69 9.32
N SER A 141 -9.36 24.77 10.00
CA SER A 141 -8.33 24.75 11.05
C SER A 141 -8.76 23.91 12.25
N GLY A 142 -10.02 24.04 12.70
CA GLY A 142 -10.55 23.25 13.81
C GLY A 142 -10.55 21.75 13.49
N PHE A 143 -10.96 21.37 12.28
CA PHE A 143 -10.93 19.99 11.80
C PHE A 143 -9.51 19.44 11.72
N PHE A 144 -8.56 20.24 11.21
CA PHE A 144 -7.14 19.86 11.14
C PHE A 144 -6.55 19.61 12.54
N ILE A 145 -6.81 20.51 13.50
CA ILE A 145 -6.35 20.36 14.89
C ILE A 145 -6.98 19.14 15.54
N ALA A 146 -8.30 18.95 15.39
CA ALA A 146 -9.00 17.79 15.92
C ALA A 146 -8.44 16.47 15.37
N SER A 147 -8.13 16.42 14.07
CA SER A 147 -7.49 15.27 13.43
C SER A 147 -6.10 14.96 14.03
N LEU A 148 -5.27 15.99 14.28
CA LEU A 148 -3.98 15.82 14.94
C LEU A 148 -4.12 15.34 16.39
N MET A 149 -5.12 15.83 17.13
CA MET A 149 -5.39 15.36 18.50
C MET A 149 -5.79 13.88 18.53
N LEU A 150 -6.59 13.44 17.55
CA LEU A 150 -6.96 12.03 17.39
C LEU A 150 -5.75 11.12 17.10
N ALA A 151 -4.76 11.60 16.35
CA ALA A 151 -3.56 10.83 16.03
C ALA A 151 -2.80 10.35 17.28
N SER A 152 -2.79 11.16 18.36
CA SER A 152 -2.13 10.80 19.63
C SER A 152 -2.83 9.68 20.40
N PHE A 153 -4.10 9.38 20.09
CA PHE A 153 -4.83 8.28 20.74
C PHE A 153 -4.65 6.92 20.04
N LEU A 154 -3.96 6.88 18.88
CA LEU A 154 -3.73 5.63 18.18
C LEU A 154 -2.53 4.87 18.77
N PRO A 155 -2.72 3.61 19.22
CA PRO A 155 -1.61 2.78 19.67
C PRO A 155 -0.68 2.47 18.49
N SER A 156 0.62 2.73 18.67
CA SER A 156 1.63 2.46 17.65
C SER A 156 2.07 0.98 17.72
N ALA A 157 1.84 0.25 16.64
CA ALA A 157 2.46 -1.05 16.42
C ALA A 157 3.46 -0.91 15.28
N PHE A 158 4.73 -1.28 15.52
CA PHE A 158 5.82 -1.10 14.54
C PHE A 158 5.61 -1.97 13.28
N ILE A 159 5.12 -3.20 13.46
CA ILE A 159 4.74 -4.12 12.38
C ILE A 159 3.48 -4.87 12.85
N PRO A 160 2.38 -4.89 12.06
CA PRO A 160 1.23 -5.72 12.38
C PRO A 160 1.65 -7.20 12.48
N PRO A 161 1.15 -7.97 13.45
CA PRO A 161 1.45 -9.39 13.52
C PRO A 161 1.00 -10.08 12.23
N ASP A 162 1.92 -10.79 11.58
CA ASP A 162 1.64 -11.49 10.33
C ASP A 162 0.68 -12.66 10.61
N GLU A 163 -0.32 -12.85 9.76
CA GLU A 163 -1.32 -13.91 9.93
C GLU A 163 -0.84 -15.22 9.33
N MET A 164 0.35 -15.67 9.72
CA MET A 164 0.87 -16.94 9.25
C MET A 164 0.12 -18.10 9.92
N ASN A 165 -0.16 -19.15 9.14
CA ASN A 165 -0.70 -20.42 9.65
C ASN A 165 0.36 -21.27 10.36
N GLN A 166 1.44 -20.66 10.83
CA GLN A 166 2.51 -21.34 11.53
C GLN A 166 2.84 -20.60 12.82
N THR A 167 3.18 -21.36 13.85
CA THR A 167 3.66 -20.83 15.13
C THR A 167 4.96 -21.55 15.47
N GLN A 168 6.01 -20.78 15.74
CA GLN A 168 7.30 -21.33 16.12
C GLN A 168 7.43 -21.29 17.64
N VAL A 169 7.74 -22.45 18.25
CA VAL A 169 8.01 -22.57 19.69
C VAL A 169 9.47 -22.97 19.86
N SER A 170 10.23 -22.15 20.57
CA SER A 170 11.63 -22.44 20.90
C SER A 170 11.73 -23.00 22.32
N ILE A 171 12.40 -24.14 22.46
CA ILE A 171 12.71 -24.77 23.74
C ILE A 171 14.23 -24.67 23.92
N GLU A 172 14.64 -24.02 25.00
CA GLU A 172 16.05 -23.91 25.39
C GLU A 172 16.23 -24.56 26.76
N LEU A 173 17.12 -25.54 26.82
CA LEU A 173 17.52 -26.23 28.03
C LEU A 173 18.82 -25.63 28.57
N THR A 174 19.18 -26.00 29.80
CA THR A 174 20.45 -25.59 30.38
C THR A 174 21.64 -26.06 29.51
N PRO A 175 22.77 -25.32 29.46
CA PRO A 175 23.89 -25.63 28.56
C PRO A 175 24.57 -26.98 28.78
N ASP A 176 24.32 -27.63 29.92
CA ASP A 176 24.80 -28.97 30.30
C ASP A 176 23.93 -30.11 29.76
N ALA A 177 22.76 -29.79 29.18
CA ALA A 177 21.85 -30.79 28.63
C ALA A 177 22.46 -31.48 27.41
N THR A 178 22.36 -32.81 27.39
CA THR A 178 22.78 -33.62 26.24
C THR A 178 21.76 -33.53 25.10
N PHE A 179 22.17 -33.88 23.88
CA PHE A 179 21.26 -33.96 22.74
C PHE A 179 20.07 -34.89 23.02
N ASP A 180 20.30 -36.02 23.70
CA ASP A 180 19.26 -36.99 24.04
C ASP A 180 18.24 -36.43 25.03
N ASP A 181 18.69 -35.63 26.00
CA ASP A 181 17.80 -34.93 26.93
C ASP A 181 16.94 -33.89 26.21
N THR A 182 17.54 -33.11 25.32
CA THR A 182 16.82 -32.13 24.50
C THR A 182 15.80 -32.80 23.59
N LEU A 183 16.17 -33.90 22.93
CA LEU A 183 15.28 -34.67 22.08
C LEU A 183 14.09 -35.24 22.88
N ARG A 184 14.34 -35.80 24.07
CA ARG A 184 13.31 -36.37 24.93
C ARG A 184 12.28 -35.32 25.35
N ILE A 185 12.74 -34.17 25.86
CA ILE A 185 11.85 -33.08 26.29
C ILE A 185 11.09 -32.48 25.11
N ALA A 186 11.76 -32.26 23.98
CA ALA A 186 11.12 -31.71 22.80
C ALA A 186 10.06 -32.67 22.23
N GLN A 187 10.31 -33.98 22.24
CA GLN A 187 9.32 -34.98 21.81
C GLN A 187 8.10 -35.01 22.74
N MET A 188 8.29 -34.84 24.06
CA MET A 188 7.19 -34.69 25.00
C MET A 188 6.34 -33.45 24.68
N ALA A 189 6.97 -32.34 24.32
CA ALA A 189 6.27 -31.13 23.90
C ALA A 189 5.49 -31.35 22.59
N VAL A 190 6.09 -32.01 21.58
CA VAL A 190 5.41 -32.37 20.33
C VAL A 190 4.15 -33.19 20.59
N ASN A 191 4.24 -34.21 21.45
CA ASN A 191 3.10 -35.08 21.76
C ASN A 191 1.96 -34.32 22.45
N LYS A 192 2.25 -33.31 23.27
CA LYS A 192 1.23 -32.45 23.88
C LYS A 192 0.60 -31.49 22.87
N VAL A 193 1.42 -30.89 22.00
CA VAL A 193 0.95 -29.93 20.98
C VAL A 193 0.09 -30.61 19.91
N LYS A 194 0.41 -31.85 19.52
CA LYS A 194 -0.39 -32.63 18.55
C LYS A 194 -1.84 -32.87 18.98
N VAL A 195 -2.13 -32.84 20.28
CA VAL A 195 -3.48 -33.07 20.82
C VAL A 195 -4.35 -31.80 20.75
N VAL A 196 -3.74 -30.63 20.55
CA VAL A 196 -4.47 -29.35 20.46
C VAL A 196 -5.28 -29.32 19.15
N LYS A 197 -6.59 -29.08 19.26
CA LYS A 197 -7.47 -28.94 18.10
C LYS A 197 -7.02 -27.75 17.23
N GLY A 198 -6.82 -28.00 15.93
CA GLY A 198 -6.39 -26.99 14.96
C GLY A 198 -4.92 -27.07 14.55
N VAL A 199 -4.15 -28.03 15.07
CA VAL A 199 -2.78 -28.34 14.63
C VAL A 199 -2.84 -29.38 13.50
N GLU A 200 -2.26 -29.08 12.34
CA GLU A 200 -2.18 -29.97 11.17
C GLU A 200 -0.90 -30.82 11.21
N SER A 201 0.24 -30.18 11.47
CA SER A 201 1.53 -30.85 11.58
C SER A 201 2.47 -30.12 12.53
N VAL A 202 3.40 -30.88 13.10
CA VAL A 202 4.46 -30.35 13.98
C VAL A 202 5.79 -30.87 13.46
N LEU A 203 6.67 -29.97 13.04
CA LEU A 203 8.05 -30.29 12.69
C LEU A 203 8.94 -30.00 13.89
N LEU A 204 9.68 -31.02 14.35
CA LEU A 204 10.67 -30.89 15.41
C LEU A 204 12.07 -30.81 14.79
N THR A 205 12.84 -29.80 15.20
CA THR A 205 14.26 -29.66 14.86
C THR A 205 15.06 -29.52 16.14
N VAL A 206 16.13 -30.31 16.32
CA VAL A 206 16.97 -30.33 17.52
C VAL A 206 18.43 -30.08 17.11
N GLY A 207 19.15 -29.26 17.85
CA GLY A 207 20.59 -29.03 17.62
C GLY A 207 20.92 -28.04 16.50
N SER A 208 19.95 -27.67 15.66
CA SER A 208 20.10 -26.62 14.64
C SER A 208 18.92 -25.65 14.70
N SER A 209 19.22 -24.37 14.94
CA SER A 209 18.21 -23.32 15.00
C SER A 209 17.88 -22.84 13.58
N HIS A 210 16.98 -23.54 12.89
CA HIS A 210 16.41 -23.03 11.64
C HIS A 210 15.20 -22.15 12.00
N SER A 211 15.34 -20.82 11.97
CA SER A 211 14.17 -19.93 11.91
C SER A 211 13.75 -19.75 10.46
N SER A 212 12.52 -20.16 10.16
CA SER A 212 11.85 -19.88 8.89
C SER A 212 11.61 -18.37 8.76
N GLY A 213 12.60 -17.65 8.21
CA GLY A 213 12.47 -16.21 7.93
C GLY A 213 13.72 -15.36 8.18
N ASP A 214 14.77 -15.88 8.83
CA ASP A 214 16.00 -15.12 9.10
C ASP A 214 17.24 -15.88 8.59
N PRO A 215 17.87 -15.45 7.47
CA PRO A 215 19.09 -16.05 6.95
C PRO A 215 20.30 -15.94 7.89
N SER A 216 20.24 -15.09 8.92
CA SER A 216 21.36 -14.84 9.83
C SER A 216 21.43 -15.81 11.03
N SER A 217 20.38 -16.59 11.30
CA SER A 217 20.32 -17.53 12.43
C SER A 217 21.12 -18.82 12.23
N MET A 218 21.80 -18.96 11.09
CA MET A 218 22.49 -20.19 10.68
C MET A 218 23.78 -20.50 11.46
N ARG A 219 24.17 -19.64 12.41
CA ARG A 219 25.50 -19.64 13.03
C ARG A 219 25.61 -20.21 14.45
N SER A 220 24.52 -20.56 15.13
CA SER A 220 24.57 -21.13 16.49
C SER A 220 23.74 -22.40 16.60
N ALA A 221 24.31 -23.50 16.10
CA ALA A 221 23.83 -24.85 16.38
C ALA A 221 24.27 -25.24 17.81
N SER A 222 23.33 -25.36 18.73
CA SER A 222 23.60 -25.76 20.11
C SER A 222 22.76 -26.99 20.48
N VAL A 223 23.38 -27.98 21.10
CA VAL A 223 22.74 -29.25 21.47
C VAL A 223 21.62 -29.10 22.53
N ASN A 224 21.59 -27.96 23.21
CA ASN A 224 20.59 -27.62 24.23
C ASN A 224 19.36 -26.87 23.67
N THR A 225 19.27 -26.64 22.36
CA THR A 225 18.12 -25.95 21.74
C THR A 225 17.31 -26.86 20.82
N ALA A 226 15.99 -26.76 20.91
CA ALA A 226 15.04 -27.41 20.01
C ALA A 226 13.96 -26.41 19.57
N LYS A 227 13.55 -26.49 18.30
CA LYS A 227 12.46 -25.70 17.74
C LYS A 227 11.34 -26.60 17.25
N LEU A 228 10.11 -26.21 17.56
CA LEU A 228 8.89 -26.84 17.08
C LEU A 228 8.20 -25.85 16.15
N ASP A 229 8.14 -26.18 14.86
CA ASP A 229 7.34 -25.44 13.88
C ASP A 229 5.95 -26.11 13.80
N VAL A 230 4.96 -25.43 14.37
CA VAL A 230 3.58 -25.90 14.45
C VAL A 230 2.80 -25.30 13.29
N LYS A 231 2.42 -26.12 12.31
CA LYS A 231 1.51 -25.73 11.24
C LYS A 231 0.07 -25.91 11.71
N LEU A 232 -0.70 -24.84 11.64
CA LEU A 232 -2.09 -24.77 12.05
C LEU A 232 -3.00 -24.90 10.82
N ALA A 233 -4.13 -25.61 10.94
CA ALA A 233 -5.15 -25.76 9.88
C ALA A 233 -5.70 -24.39 9.42
N GLU A 234 -6.32 -24.24 8.26
CA GLU A 234 -6.79 -22.92 7.78
C GLU A 234 -7.66 -22.14 8.79
N ARG A 235 -7.55 -20.80 8.77
CA ARG A 235 -8.19 -19.88 9.74
C ARG A 235 -9.70 -20.06 9.84
N THR A 236 -10.36 -20.45 8.76
CA THR A 236 -11.80 -20.74 8.68
C THR A 236 -12.24 -21.95 9.51
N MET A 237 -11.31 -22.84 9.88
CA MET A 237 -11.58 -24.07 10.65
C MET A 237 -11.11 -24.02 12.11
N ARG A 238 -10.60 -22.87 12.60
CA ARG A 238 -10.10 -22.72 13.98
C ARG A 238 -11.12 -22.03 14.90
N ALA A 239 -11.13 -22.44 16.18
CA ALA A 239 -11.77 -21.67 17.25
C ALA A 239 -11.03 -20.34 17.46
N THR A 240 -11.77 -19.26 17.75
CA THR A 240 -11.21 -17.90 17.88
C THR A 240 -10.24 -17.82 19.06
N LYS A 241 -9.22 -16.94 18.99
CA LYS A 241 -8.19 -16.69 20.03
C LYS A 241 -8.73 -16.48 21.47
N ILE A 242 -10.03 -16.25 21.64
CA ILE A 242 -10.71 -15.99 22.92
C ILE A 242 -11.16 -17.30 23.61
N GLN A 243 -11.12 -18.44 22.92
CA GLN A 243 -11.63 -19.74 23.40
C GLN A 243 -10.54 -20.77 23.74
N ILE A 244 -9.25 -20.38 23.76
CA ILE A 244 -8.13 -21.25 24.17
C ILE A 244 -7.52 -20.71 25.46
#